data_AF-A0A7S2CG21-F1
#
_entry.id   AF-A0A7S2CG21-F1
#
_cell.length_a   1.000
_cell.length_b   1.000
_cell.length_c   1.000
_cell.angle_alpha   90.00
_cell.angle_beta   90.00
_cell.angle_gamma   90.00
#
_symmetry.space_group_name_H-M   'P 1'
#
loop_
_entity.id
_entity.type
_entity.pdbx_description
1 polymer ?
#
loop_
_entity_poly.entity_id
_entity_poly.type
_entity_poly.pdbx_seq_one_letter_code
_entity_poly.pdbx_strand_id
1 'polypeptide(L)'
;LAAANRQADLAQAASVGAGIDRHLFVLERYAAAMGRDVPLFRNTLFLKSKAWMMVTSNGTVPKAALYGFAPVHPQGHGLGYVFGPSRLDVCCTTFSSSGR
;
A
#
# COMPACT_ATOMS: atom_id res chain seq x y z
N LEU A 1 22.33 1.06 1.35
CA LEU A 1 21.67 2.24 1.96
C LEU A 1 20.79 3.03 0.97
N ALA A 2 21.17 3.20 -0.30
CA ALA A 2 20.38 3.96 -1.29
C ALA A 2 18.87 3.64 -1.32
N ALA A 3 18.50 2.34 -1.29
CA ALA A 3 17.09 1.94 -1.25
C ALA A 3 16.37 2.37 0.04
N ALA A 4 17.01 2.26 1.20
CA ALA A 4 16.45 2.68 2.48
C ALA A 4 16.28 4.21 2.55
N ASN A 5 17.24 4.96 2.03
CA ASN A 5 17.13 6.43 1.93
C ASN A 5 15.98 6.82 1.01
N ARG A 6 15.88 6.20 -0.17
CA ARG A 6 14.78 6.47 -1.09
C ARG A 6 13.42 6.15 -0.48
N GLN A 7 13.32 5.07 0.30
CA GLN A 7 12.10 4.72 1.02
C GLN A 7 11.74 5.79 2.05
N ALA A 8 12.71 6.29 2.82
CA ALA A 8 12.49 7.37 3.80
C ALA A 8 12.03 8.66 3.11
N ASP A 9 12.67 9.04 2.00
CA ASP A 9 12.30 10.23 1.23
C ASP A 9 10.86 10.15 0.71
N LEU A 10 10.47 8.98 0.16
CA LEU A 10 9.11 8.74 -0.32
C LEU A 10 8.07 8.76 0.81
N ALA A 11 8.39 8.15 1.96
CA ALA A 11 7.52 8.15 3.12
C ALA A 11 7.30 9.57 3.66
N GLN A 12 8.35 10.39 3.70
CA GLN A 12 8.27 11.79 4.11
C GLN A 12 7.48 12.64 3.10
N ALA A 13 7.71 12.46 1.79
CA ALA A 13 6.93 13.16 0.77
C ALA A 13 5.44 12.79 0.86
N ALA A 14 5.12 11.51 1.04
CA ALA A 14 3.75 11.04 1.17
C ALA A 14 3.06 11.59 2.44
N SER A 15 3.77 11.70 3.57
CA SER A 15 3.17 12.17 4.83
C SER A 15 2.75 13.64 4.80
N VAL A 16 3.37 14.46 3.94
CA VAL A 16 3.01 15.86 3.70
C VAL A 16 2.09 16.05 2.48
N GLY A 17 1.52 14.96 1.96
CA GLY A 17 0.58 15.00 0.85
C GLY A 17 1.19 15.11 -0.55
N ALA A 18 2.51 14.98 -0.69
CA ALA A 18 3.20 14.97 -1.99
C ALA A 18 3.27 13.56 -2.63
N GLY A 19 2.46 12.61 -2.15
CA GLY A 19 2.26 11.31 -2.78
C GLY A 19 1.35 11.39 -4.01
N ILE A 20 1.35 10.35 -4.86
CA ILE A 20 0.62 10.36 -6.14
C ILE A 20 -0.76 9.70 -6.08
N ASP A 21 -0.95 8.72 -5.21
CA ASP A 21 -2.11 7.82 -5.22
C ASP A 21 -3.44 8.56 -5.04
N ARG A 22 -3.50 9.48 -4.06
CA ARG A 22 -4.70 10.27 -3.80
C ARG A 22 -4.97 11.29 -4.88
N HIS A 23 -3.93 11.88 -5.47
CA HIS A 23 -4.08 12.81 -6.59
C HIS A 23 -4.66 12.09 -7.81
N LEU A 24 -4.08 10.94 -8.20
CA LEU A 24 -4.55 10.13 -9.33
C LEU A 24 -5.96 9.59 -9.08
N PHE A 25 -6.26 9.16 -7.85
CA PHE A 25 -7.62 8.75 -7.49
C PHE A 25 -8.63 9.87 -7.72
N VAL A 26 -8.38 11.08 -7.22
CA VAL A 26 -9.30 12.22 -7.39
C VAL A 26 -9.48 12.55 -8.88
N LEU A 27 -8.40 12.58 -9.65
CA LEU A 27 -8.47 12.85 -11.09
C LEU A 27 -9.27 11.79 -11.85
N GLU A 28 -9.09 10.50 -11.52
CA GLU A 28 -9.87 9.40 -12.09
C GLU A 28 -11.37 9.55 -11.77
N ARG A 29 -11.71 9.83 -10.51
CA ARG A 29 -13.10 10.05 -10.09
C ARG A 29 -13.73 11.28 -10.74
N TYR A 30 -12.96 12.36 -10.88
CA TYR A 30 -13.42 13.60 -11.49
C TYR A 30 -13.66 13.44 -13.00
N ALA A 31 -12.74 12.79 -13.71
CA ALA A 31 -12.91 12.47 -15.13
C ALA A 31 -14.17 11.61 -15.36
N ALA A 32 -14.38 10.59 -14.52
CA ALA A 32 -15.58 9.76 -14.58
C ALA A 32 -16.87 10.57 -14.33
N ALA A 33 -16.88 11.45 -13.33
CA ALA A 33 -18.04 12.30 -13.03
C ALA A 33 -18.38 13.27 -14.18
N MET A 34 -17.37 13.67 -14.97
CA MET A 34 -17.54 14.51 -16.16
C MET A 34 -17.83 13.72 -17.44
N GLY A 35 -17.89 12.38 -17.40
CA GLY A 35 -18.01 11.55 -18.59
C GLY A 35 -16.80 11.67 -19.54
N ARG A 36 -15.62 12.03 -19.02
CA ARG A 36 -14.39 12.17 -19.81
C ARG A 36 -13.62 10.85 -19.82
N ASP A 37 -13.34 10.35 -21.03
CA ASP A 37 -12.40 9.24 -21.20
C ASP A 37 -10.96 9.77 -21.23
N VAL A 38 -10.15 9.38 -20.25
CA VAL A 38 -8.74 9.73 -20.15
C VAL A 38 -7.89 8.47 -20.38
N PRO A 39 -7.04 8.43 -21.43
CA PRO A 39 -6.28 7.23 -21.79
C PRO A 39 -5.45 6.61 -20.66
N LEU A 40 -4.92 7.43 -19.76
CA LEU A 40 -4.14 6.96 -18.62
C LEU A 40 -4.94 6.01 -17.72
N PHE A 41 -6.22 6.31 -17.44
CA PHE A 41 -7.01 5.55 -16.47
C PHE A 41 -7.48 4.18 -16.98
N ARG A 42 -7.43 3.96 -18.30
CA ARG A 42 -7.61 2.63 -18.93
C ARG A 42 -6.30 1.93 -19.26
N ASN A 43 -5.16 2.58 -19.02
CA ASN A 43 -3.86 1.99 -19.31
C ASN A 43 -3.61 0.79 -18.37
N THR A 44 -3.16 -0.33 -18.94
CA THR A 44 -2.91 -1.56 -18.18
C THR A 44 -1.89 -1.39 -17.07
N LEU A 45 -0.90 -0.50 -17.23
CA LEU A 45 0.09 -0.18 -16.19
C LEU A 45 -0.55 0.57 -15.03
N PHE A 46 -1.46 1.52 -15.28
CA PHE A 46 -2.19 2.23 -14.24
C PHE A 46 -3.15 1.30 -13.48
N LEU A 47 -3.81 0.38 -14.19
CA LEU A 47 -4.64 -0.64 -13.54
C LEU A 47 -3.80 -1.57 -12.65
N LYS A 48 -2.63 -2.00 -13.13
CA LYS A 48 -1.68 -2.81 -12.36
C LYS A 48 -1.10 -2.06 -11.17
N SER A 49 -0.82 -0.76 -11.28
CA SER A 49 -0.29 0.02 -10.15
C SER A 49 -1.28 0.15 -8.99
N LYS A 50 -2.58 -0.08 -9.22
CA LYS A 50 -3.62 -0.11 -8.19
C LYS A 50 -3.83 -1.51 -7.59
N ALA A 51 -3.24 -2.55 -8.18
CA ALA A 51 -3.36 -3.94 -7.72
C ALA A 51 -2.25 -4.27 -6.72
N TRP A 52 -2.51 -3.99 -5.44
CA TRP A 52 -1.53 -4.19 -4.36
C TRP A 52 -1.38 -5.66 -3.99
N MET A 53 -0.39 -6.33 -4.59
CA MET A 53 0.00 -7.71 -4.25
C MET A 53 0.57 -7.82 -2.83
N MET A 54 1.08 -6.73 -2.27
CA MET A 54 1.56 -6.66 -0.90
C MET A 54 1.05 -5.37 -0.28
N VAL A 55 0.34 -5.49 0.83
CA VAL A 55 -0.06 -4.36 1.67
C VAL A 55 0.63 -4.45 3.01
N THR A 56 1.24 -3.36 3.44
CA THR A 56 2.04 -3.31 4.66
C THR A 56 1.62 -2.14 5.54
N SER A 57 1.78 -2.30 6.85
CA SER A 57 1.53 -1.23 7.80
C SER A 57 2.40 -1.42 9.03
N ASN A 58 2.99 -0.32 9.51
CA ASN A 58 3.56 -0.25 10.84
C ASN A 58 2.48 0.17 11.83
N GLY A 59 2.39 -0.52 12.96
CA GLY A 59 1.42 -0.21 14.03
C GLY A 59 2.09 -0.12 15.38
N THR A 60 3.31 0.41 15.41
CA THR A 60 4.08 0.57 16.65
C THR A 60 3.39 1.59 17.54
N VAL A 61 2.72 1.10 18.59
CA VAL A 61 2.10 1.91 19.64
C VAL A 61 2.42 1.28 21.01
N PRO A 62 2.45 2.05 22.11
CA PRO A 62 2.98 1.57 23.40
C PRO A 62 2.32 0.30 23.97
N LYS A 63 1.11 -0.04 23.53
CA LYS A 63 0.32 -1.18 24.05
C LYS A 63 0.07 -2.29 23.03
N ALA A 64 0.54 -2.16 21.79
CA ALA A 64 0.33 -3.19 20.77
C ALA A 64 1.49 -4.19 20.79
N ALA A 65 1.19 -5.46 21.01
CA ALA A 65 2.18 -6.53 20.90
C ALA A 65 2.28 -7.09 19.47
N LEU A 66 1.16 -7.19 18.76
CA LEU A 66 1.06 -7.64 17.36
C LEU A 66 -0.33 -7.26 16.81
N TYR A 67 -0.43 -6.99 15.52
CA TYR A 67 -1.69 -6.87 14.81
C TYR A 67 -1.53 -7.37 13.38
N GLY A 68 -2.64 -7.69 12.72
CA GLY A 68 -2.67 -8.15 11.35
C GLY A 68 -3.94 -7.73 10.64
N PHE A 69 -3.91 -7.82 9.32
CA PHE A 69 -5.03 -7.58 8.42
C PHE A 69 -4.91 -8.51 7.22
N ALA A 70 -6.04 -8.78 6.56
CA ALA A 70 -6.08 -9.64 5.39
C ALA A 70 -5.41 -8.95 4.17
N PRO A 71 -4.99 -9.72 3.15
CA PRO A 71 -4.59 -9.15 1.87
C PRO A 71 -5.75 -8.41 1.19
N VAL A 72 -5.43 -7.46 0.33
CA VAL A 72 -6.43 -6.76 -0.53
C VAL A 72 -6.48 -7.32 -1.96
N HIS A 73 -5.63 -8.30 -2.27
CA HIS A 73 -5.58 -8.98 -3.55
C HIS A 73 -5.70 -10.50 -3.35
N PRO A 74 -6.45 -11.24 -4.19
CA PRO A 74 -6.64 -12.69 -4.03
C PRO A 74 -5.35 -13.52 -4.01
N GLN A 75 -4.30 -13.03 -4.66
CA GLN A 75 -2.97 -13.63 -4.69
C GLN A 75 -1.94 -12.83 -3.87
N GLY A 76 -2.39 -11.91 -3.02
CA GLY A 76 -1.53 -10.99 -2.31
C GLY A 76 -1.29 -11.35 -0.84
N HIS A 77 -0.52 -10.51 -0.17
CA HIS A 77 -0.15 -10.63 1.23
C HIS A 77 -0.52 -9.38 2.05
N GLY A 78 -0.93 -9.60 3.30
CA GLY A 78 -1.06 -8.55 4.31
C GLY A 78 0.02 -8.67 5.38
N LEU A 79 0.81 -7.61 5.56
CA LEU A 79 1.93 -7.56 6.53
C LEU A 79 1.73 -6.43 7.55
N GLY A 80 1.30 -6.79 8.76
CA GLY A 80 1.33 -5.89 9.93
C GLY A 80 2.61 -6.09 10.72
N TYR A 81 3.29 -5.00 11.10
CA TYR A 81 4.52 -5.12 11.89
C TYR A 81 4.64 -4.06 12.99
N VAL A 82 5.31 -4.44 14.08
CA VAL A 82 5.53 -3.61 15.27
C VAL A 82 7.00 -3.68 15.67
N PHE A 83 7.61 -2.50 15.90
CA PHE A 83 8.97 -2.42 16.44
C PHE A 83 8.95 -2.55 17.96
N GLY A 84 9.64 -3.56 18.47
CA GLY A 84 9.97 -3.68 19.90
C GLY A 84 11.43 -3.25 20.17
N PRO A 85 11.84 -3.16 21.45
CA PRO A 85 13.20 -2.74 21.81
C PRO A 85 14.32 -3.64 21.25
N SER A 86 14.04 -4.95 21.11
CA SER A 86 15.04 -5.94 20.68
C SER A 86 14.49 -6.95 19.67
N ARG A 87 13.30 -6.71 19.12
CA ARG A 87 12.66 -7.60 18.14
C ARG A 87 11.73 -6.83 17.21
N LEU A 88 11.48 -7.42 16.05
CA LEU A 88 10.46 -6.99 15.10
C LEU A 88 9.38 -8.07 15.06
N ASP A 89 8.18 -7.73 15.51
CA ASP A 89 7.04 -8.65 15.46
C ASP A 89 6.30 -8.43 14.13
N VAL A 90 6.07 -9.51 13.36
CA VAL A 90 5.45 -9.45 12.02
C VAL A 90 4.30 -10.45 11.93
N CYS A 91 3.12 -9.98 11.53
CA CYS A 91 1.98 -10.82 11.13
C CYS A 91 1.89 -10.82 9.61
N CYS A 92 1.98 -12.00 8.99
CA CYS A 92 1.82 -12.19 7.55
C CYS A 92 0.59 -13.02 7.26
N THR A 93 -0.31 -12.51 6.41
CA THR A 93 -1.54 -13.19 6.00
C THR A 93 -1.55 -13.41 4.48
N THR A 94 -2.21 -14.49 4.05
CA THR A 94 -2.53 -14.80 2.65
C THR A 94 -3.84 -15.57 2.61
N PHE A 95 -4.56 -15.58 1.49
CA PHE A 95 -5.69 -16.48 1.33
C PHE A 95 -5.19 -17.91 1.10
N SER A 96 -5.87 -18.91 1.67
CA SER A 96 -5.52 -20.32 1.45
C SER A 96 -5.75 -20.78 0.01
N SER A 97 -6.64 -20.09 -0.71
CA SER A 97 -6.91 -20.27 -2.13
C SER A 97 -5.91 -19.57 -3.05
N SER A 98 -5.00 -18.75 -2.51
CA SER A 98 -3.86 -18.23 -3.25
C SER A 98 -2.99 -19.43 -3.61
N GLY A 99 -3.10 -19.90 -4.87
CA GLY A 99 -2.42 -21.11 -5.33
C GLY A 99 -0.93 -21.10 -4.95
N ARG A 100 -0.47 -22.22 -4.39
CA ARG A 100 0.97 -22.49 -4.29
C ARG A 100 1.54 -22.72 -5.67
#